data_AF-A0A6V8LC11-F1
#
_entry.id   AF-A0A6V8LC11-F1
#
_cell.length_a   1.000
_cell.length_b   1.000
_cell.length_c   1.000
_cell.angle_alpha   90.00
_cell.angle_beta   90.00
_cell.angle_gamma   90.00
#
_symmetry.space_group_name_H-M   'P 1'
#
loop_
_entity.id
_entity.type
_entity.pdbx_description
1 polymer ?
#
loop_
_entity_poly.entity_id
_entity_poly.type
_entity_poly.pdbx_seq_one_letter_code
_entity_poly.pdbx_strand_id
1 'polypeptide(L)'
;MGRAVRFLAERGVRQFLDIGSGIPTMGNVHEIAQQAAPDVRVLYVGIDTVAVLHSRQLLAGNDQASAIEGDLRHARELLDQLHTPELAAIIDLDQPVGLILAAVLHFVPDDDEAYGAVSMLREHLWQGSWLVISHAAVEGYAAEDAAAATRAFERTTAAHAGLRRHDEIARFFDGLDLVDPGLVWLPDWRPAPVDPQDFSAAPHRSGLLAGVAQIR
;
A
#
# COMPACT_ATOMS: atom_id res chain seq x y z
N MET A 1 4.44 5.89 -2.32
CA MET A 1 3.04 6.07 -1.88
C MET A 1 2.43 7.39 -2.39
N GLY A 2 2.97 8.56 -2.01
CA GLY A 2 2.31 9.84 -2.30
C GLY A 2 1.99 10.13 -3.78
N ARG A 3 2.85 9.72 -4.72
CA ARG A 3 2.58 9.86 -6.16
C ARG A 3 1.37 9.05 -6.62
N ALA A 4 1.23 7.81 -6.12
CA ALA A 4 0.10 6.95 -6.47
C ALA A 4 -1.21 7.53 -5.91
N VAL A 5 -1.20 7.98 -4.66
CA VAL A 5 -2.36 8.63 -4.02
C VAL A 5 -2.81 9.85 -4.81
N ARG A 6 -1.89 10.76 -5.13
CA ARG A 6 -2.18 11.95 -5.95
C ARG A 6 -2.74 11.57 -7.32
N PHE A 7 -2.08 10.65 -8.01
CA PHE A 7 -2.50 10.16 -9.33
C PHE A 7 -3.94 9.61 -9.33
N LEU A 8 -4.34 8.90 -8.28
CA LEU A 8 -5.68 8.32 -8.12
C LEU A 8 -6.71 9.39 -7.72
N ALA A 9 -6.38 10.29 -6.79
CA ALA A 9 -7.26 11.36 -6.36
C ALA A 9 -7.61 12.33 -7.52
N GLU A 10 -6.62 12.66 -8.35
CA GLU A 10 -6.80 13.46 -9.58
C GLU A 10 -7.68 12.76 -10.63
N ARG A 11 -7.83 11.43 -10.55
CA ARG A 11 -8.71 10.62 -11.42
C ARG A 11 -10.10 10.41 -10.87
N GLY A 12 -10.44 11.07 -9.76
CA GLY A 12 -11.77 11.00 -9.19
C GLY A 12 -11.94 9.95 -8.11
N VAL A 13 -10.89 9.24 -7.68
CA VAL A 13 -10.99 8.35 -6.51
C VAL A 13 -11.25 9.21 -5.27
N ARG A 14 -12.26 8.85 -4.48
CA ARG A 14 -12.68 9.57 -3.27
C ARG A 14 -12.58 8.76 -1.99
N GLN A 15 -12.12 7.52 -2.06
CA GLN A 15 -11.99 6.62 -0.93
C GLN A 15 -10.67 5.88 -1.01
N PHE A 16 -9.89 5.86 0.06
CA PHE A 16 -8.65 5.10 0.14
C PHE A 16 -8.67 4.18 1.35
N LEU A 17 -8.34 2.92 1.11
CA LEU A 17 -8.16 1.91 2.15
C LEU A 17 -6.67 1.57 2.22
N ASP A 18 -5.99 2.01 3.27
CA ASP A 18 -4.55 1.85 3.44
C ASP A 18 -4.26 0.78 4.51
N ILE A 19 -3.91 -0.43 4.06
CA ILE A 19 -3.68 -1.58 4.93
C ILE A 19 -2.18 -1.74 5.17
N GLY A 20 -1.78 -1.72 6.44
CA GLY A 20 -0.38 -1.77 6.85
C GLY A 20 0.29 -0.40 6.88
N SER A 21 -0.47 0.67 7.10
CA SER A 21 0.02 2.06 7.09
C SER A 21 1.15 2.36 8.09
N GLY A 22 1.34 1.49 9.09
CA GLY A 22 2.34 1.65 10.13
C GLY A 22 2.07 2.87 11.02
N ILE A 23 3.13 3.37 11.65
CA ILE A 23 3.06 4.61 12.44
C ILE A 23 3.00 5.80 11.47
N PRO A 24 2.04 6.73 11.64
CA PRO A 24 1.95 7.92 10.81
C PRO A 24 3.26 8.71 10.73
N THR A 25 3.53 9.26 9.54
CA THR A 25 4.72 10.10 9.26
C THR A 25 4.31 11.38 8.54
N MET A 26 5.24 12.13 7.94
CA MET A 26 4.88 13.29 7.11
C MET A 26 4.38 12.82 5.73
N GLY A 27 3.29 13.43 5.22
CA GLY A 27 2.76 13.11 3.90
C GLY A 27 1.89 11.84 3.93
N ASN A 28 0.99 11.77 4.91
CA ASN A 28 0.02 10.70 5.03
C ASN A 28 -0.96 10.71 3.86
N VAL A 29 -1.56 9.54 3.57
CA VAL A 29 -2.52 9.36 2.47
C VAL A 29 -3.62 10.43 2.48
N HIS A 30 -4.25 10.70 3.63
CA HIS A 30 -5.31 11.70 3.75
C HIS A 30 -4.82 13.12 3.44
N GLU A 31 -3.64 13.53 3.91
CA GLU A 31 -3.08 14.85 3.63
C GLU A 31 -2.88 15.06 2.13
N ILE A 32 -2.34 14.05 1.44
CA ILE A 32 -2.05 14.13 0.01
C ILE A 32 -3.34 14.07 -0.81
N ALA A 33 -4.28 13.19 -0.45
CA ALA A 33 -5.51 13.04 -1.20
C ALA A 33 -6.45 14.23 -1.00
N GLN A 34 -6.53 14.77 0.22
CA GLN A 34 -7.38 15.91 0.55
C GLN A 34 -6.86 17.24 0.00
N GLN A 35 -5.56 17.33 -0.31
CA GLN A 35 -5.01 18.43 -1.13
C GLN A 35 -5.60 18.44 -2.55
N ALA A 36 -5.87 17.26 -3.13
CA ALA A 36 -6.48 17.15 -4.45
C ALA A 36 -8.00 17.31 -4.40
N ALA A 37 -8.66 16.75 -3.38
CA ALA A 37 -10.10 16.83 -3.18
C ALA A 37 -10.46 16.73 -1.68
N PRO A 38 -10.96 17.80 -1.03
CA PRO A 38 -11.18 17.83 0.43
C PRO A 38 -12.18 16.79 0.98
N ASP A 39 -13.04 16.24 0.11
CA ASP A 39 -14.06 15.23 0.44
C ASP A 39 -13.52 13.80 0.38
N VAL A 40 -12.22 13.60 0.11
CA VAL A 40 -11.62 12.26 0.10
C VAL A 40 -11.62 11.65 1.49
N ARG A 41 -12.16 10.43 1.56
CA ARG A 41 -12.18 9.58 2.75
C ARG A 41 -11.01 8.61 2.78
N VAL A 42 -10.43 8.41 3.95
CA VAL A 42 -9.29 7.50 4.15
C VAL A 42 -9.48 6.65 5.40
N LEU A 43 -9.40 5.35 5.24
CA LEU A 43 -9.36 4.41 6.35
C LEU A 43 -8.00 3.73 6.40
N TYR A 44 -7.33 3.90 7.52
CA TYR A 44 -6.09 3.23 7.84
C TYR A 44 -6.37 1.93 8.60
N VAL A 45 -5.70 0.85 8.23
CA VAL A 45 -5.79 -0.45 8.90
C VAL A 45 -4.40 -0.85 9.39
N GLY A 46 -4.27 -1.08 10.69
CA GLY A 46 -3.01 -1.48 11.31
C GLY A 46 -3.17 -2.69 12.23
N ILE A 47 -2.15 -3.53 12.30
CA ILE A 47 -2.13 -4.68 13.22
C ILE A 47 -1.69 -4.29 14.64
N ASP A 48 -0.96 -3.19 14.78
CA ASP A 48 -0.44 -2.71 16.07
C ASP A 48 -1.43 -1.72 16.71
N THR A 49 -2.03 -2.12 17.83
CA THR A 49 -2.99 -1.31 18.60
C THR A 49 -2.42 0.06 18.96
N VAL A 50 -1.13 0.17 19.30
CA VAL A 50 -0.50 1.45 19.68
C VAL A 50 -0.40 2.37 18.45
N ALA A 51 -0.01 1.84 17.30
CA ALA A 51 0.03 2.59 16.05
C ALA A 51 -1.37 3.06 15.62
N VAL A 52 -2.41 2.22 15.80
CA VAL A 52 -3.80 2.60 15.51
C VAL A 52 -4.28 3.71 16.46
N LEU A 53 -4.01 3.59 17.77
CA LEU A 53 -4.34 4.64 18.74
C LEU A 53 -3.64 5.95 18.42
N HIS A 54 -2.36 5.91 18.04
CA HIS A 54 -1.63 7.10 17.63
C HIS A 54 -2.22 7.71 16.34
N SER A 55 -2.60 6.87 15.37
CA SER A 55 -3.28 7.32 14.15
C SER A 55 -4.60 8.01 14.47
N ARG A 56 -5.43 7.45 15.35
CA ARG A 56 -6.69 8.09 15.78
C ARG A 56 -6.47 9.44 16.45
N GLN A 57 -5.41 9.59 17.24
CA GLN A 57 -5.04 10.88 17.84
C GLN A 57 -4.61 11.90 16.77
N LEU A 58 -3.80 11.48 15.80
CA LEU A 58 -3.38 12.34 14.68
C LEU A 58 -4.58 12.82 13.85
N LEU A 59 -5.55 11.93 13.62
CA LEU A 59 -6.73 12.18 12.79
C LEU A 59 -7.85 12.92 13.53
N ALA A 60 -7.67 13.28 14.81
CA ALA A 60 -8.66 13.99 15.57
C ALA A 60 -9.02 15.34 14.90
N GLY A 61 -10.30 15.51 14.56
CA GLY A 61 -10.81 16.69 13.84
C GLY A 61 -10.88 16.53 12.32
N ASN A 62 -10.52 15.37 11.77
CA ASN A 62 -10.73 15.02 10.36
C ASN A 62 -11.84 13.96 10.23
N ASP A 63 -13.08 14.42 10.01
CA ASP A 63 -14.24 13.52 9.88
C ASP A 63 -14.19 12.61 8.65
N GLN A 64 -13.25 12.85 7.73
CA GLN A 64 -13.04 12.05 6.52
C GLN A 64 -11.91 11.03 6.69
N ALA A 65 -11.27 10.92 7.86
CA ALA A 65 -10.19 9.97 8.06
C ALA A 65 -10.28 9.26 9.41
N SER A 66 -10.10 7.94 9.39
CA SER A 66 -10.11 7.12 10.61
C SER A 66 -9.10 5.99 10.52
N ALA A 67 -8.88 5.30 11.65
CA ALA A 67 -8.01 4.14 11.73
C ALA A 67 -8.65 3.01 12.54
N ILE A 68 -8.45 1.77 12.11
CA ILE A 68 -8.94 0.56 12.76
C ILE A 68 -7.83 -0.48 12.92
N GLU A 69 -8.05 -1.38 13.86
CA GLU A 69 -7.23 -2.57 13.99
C GLU A 69 -7.65 -3.61 12.96
N GLY A 70 -6.69 -4.25 12.31
CA GLY A 70 -6.95 -5.30 11.34
C GLY A 70 -5.68 -5.95 10.83
N ASP A 71 -5.82 -7.18 10.36
CA ASP A 71 -4.73 -7.99 9.82
C ASP A 71 -5.04 -8.37 8.38
N LEU A 72 -4.11 -8.06 7.47
CA LEU A 72 -4.20 -8.42 6.06
C LEU A 72 -4.39 -9.93 5.85
N ARG A 73 -3.78 -10.74 6.71
CA ARG A 73 -3.89 -12.22 6.67
C ARG A 73 -5.31 -12.69 6.98
N HIS A 74 -6.05 -11.93 7.75
CA HIS A 74 -7.45 -12.20 8.09
C HIS A 74 -8.39 -11.33 7.25
N ALA A 75 -8.16 -11.28 5.93
CA ALA A 75 -8.91 -10.43 4.99
C ALA A 75 -10.44 -10.61 5.09
N ARG A 76 -10.93 -11.82 5.39
CA ARG A 76 -12.36 -12.09 5.62
C ARG A 76 -12.91 -11.29 6.80
N GLU A 77 -12.23 -11.36 7.94
CA GLU A 77 -12.64 -10.65 9.16
C GLU A 77 -12.55 -9.13 8.96
N LEU A 78 -11.52 -8.66 8.24
CA LEU A 78 -11.40 -7.26 7.89
C LEU A 78 -12.56 -6.81 7.00
N LEU A 79 -12.93 -7.57 5.98
CA LEU A 79 -14.08 -7.27 5.12
C LEU A 79 -15.39 -7.23 5.91
N ASP A 80 -15.59 -8.18 6.83
CA ASP A 80 -16.77 -8.20 7.70
C ASP A 80 -16.84 -6.94 8.58
N GLN A 81 -15.70 -6.47 9.09
CA GLN A 81 -15.61 -5.21 9.82
C GLN A 81 -15.94 -4.00 8.92
N LEU A 82 -15.41 -3.96 7.69
CA LEU A 82 -15.66 -2.86 6.74
C LEU A 82 -17.15 -2.70 6.39
N HIS A 83 -17.93 -3.78 6.44
CA HIS A 83 -19.39 -3.74 6.24
C HIS A 83 -20.19 -3.22 7.45
N THR A 84 -19.56 -2.93 8.58
CA THR A 84 -20.26 -2.31 9.71
C THR A 84 -20.75 -0.90 9.33
N PRO A 85 -21.94 -0.46 9.79
CA PRO A 85 -22.48 0.86 9.41
C PRO A 85 -21.55 2.03 9.70
N GLU A 86 -20.75 1.93 10.76
CA GLU A 86 -19.78 2.96 11.15
C GLU A 86 -18.63 3.07 10.15
N LEU A 87 -18.08 1.94 9.69
CA LEU A 87 -16.99 1.94 8.72
C LEU A 87 -17.46 2.12 7.29
N ALA A 88 -18.65 1.64 6.94
CA ALA A 88 -19.29 1.90 5.66
C ALA A 88 -19.53 3.40 5.40
N ALA A 89 -19.68 4.20 6.47
CA ALA A 89 -19.76 5.66 6.37
C ALA A 89 -18.42 6.32 5.96
N ILE A 90 -17.28 5.64 6.20
CA ILE A 90 -15.95 6.10 5.80
C ILE A 90 -15.55 5.46 4.46
N ILE A 91 -15.64 4.13 4.33
CA ILE A 91 -15.33 3.38 3.13
C ILE A 91 -16.54 2.56 2.70
N ASP A 92 -17.14 2.98 1.60
CA ASP A 92 -18.19 2.26 0.89
C ASP A 92 -17.57 1.41 -0.22
N LEU A 93 -17.57 0.09 -0.04
CA LEU A 93 -17.00 -0.87 -1.00
C LEU A 93 -17.86 -1.04 -2.27
N ASP A 94 -19.09 -0.50 -2.28
CA ASP A 94 -19.96 -0.43 -3.46
C ASP A 94 -19.65 0.80 -4.35
N GLN A 95 -18.57 1.52 -4.04
CA GLN A 95 -18.03 2.62 -4.83
C GLN A 95 -16.53 2.43 -5.06
N PRO A 96 -15.92 3.06 -6.08
CA PRO A 96 -14.49 2.91 -6.35
C PRO A 96 -13.61 3.28 -5.14
N VAL A 97 -12.71 2.35 -4.77
CA VAL A 97 -11.73 2.51 -3.68
C VAL A 97 -10.30 2.42 -4.22
N GLY A 98 -9.40 3.27 -3.73
CA GLY A 98 -7.96 3.07 -3.85
C GLY A 98 -7.44 2.20 -2.73
N LEU A 99 -7.27 0.90 -2.98
CA LEU A 99 -6.65 -0.05 -2.05
C LEU A 99 -5.13 0.10 -2.09
N ILE A 100 -4.52 0.41 -0.95
CA ILE A 100 -3.09 0.60 -0.79
C ILE A 100 -2.53 -0.52 0.11
N LEU A 101 -1.57 -1.25 -0.44
CA LEU A 101 -0.78 -2.28 0.24
C LEU A 101 0.70 -1.90 0.10
N ALA A 102 1.06 -0.75 0.66
CA ALA A 102 2.40 -0.19 0.55
C ALA A 102 3.32 -0.82 1.61
N ALA A 103 4.33 -1.54 1.17
CA ALA A 103 5.37 -2.12 2.03
C ALA A 103 4.83 -3.02 3.16
N VAL A 104 3.71 -3.72 2.91
CA VAL A 104 3.07 -4.61 3.90
C VAL A 104 3.17 -6.10 3.52
N LEU A 105 3.07 -6.43 2.23
CA LEU A 105 2.95 -7.81 1.74
C LEU A 105 4.19 -8.68 1.99
N HIS A 106 5.37 -8.06 2.13
CA HIS A 106 6.58 -8.78 2.50
C HIS A 106 6.59 -9.19 3.98
N PHE A 107 5.63 -8.76 4.81
CA PHE A 107 5.42 -9.30 6.16
C PHE A 107 4.49 -10.51 6.20
N VAL A 108 4.02 -10.99 5.04
CA VAL A 108 3.29 -12.24 4.88
C VAL A 108 4.20 -13.20 4.08
N PRO A 109 5.01 -14.03 4.76
CA PRO A 109 6.02 -14.85 4.10
C PRO A 109 5.44 -16.01 3.31
N ASP A 110 4.27 -16.50 3.72
CA ASP A 110 3.55 -17.52 3.00
C ASP A 110 2.91 -16.91 1.74
N ASP A 111 3.24 -17.49 0.59
CA ASP A 111 2.78 -16.99 -0.70
C ASP A 111 1.29 -17.23 -0.93
N ASP A 112 0.77 -18.40 -0.55
CA ASP A 112 -0.65 -18.72 -0.73
C ASP A 112 -1.52 -17.82 0.16
N GLU A 113 -1.07 -17.52 1.37
CA GLU A 113 -1.70 -16.56 2.27
C GLU A 113 -1.66 -15.13 1.69
N ALA A 114 -0.50 -14.68 1.18
CA ALA A 114 -0.36 -13.33 0.62
C ALA A 114 -1.20 -13.14 -0.65
N TYR A 115 -1.12 -14.05 -1.61
CA TYR A 115 -1.92 -13.99 -2.83
C TYR A 115 -3.42 -14.14 -2.51
N GLY A 116 -3.78 -15.03 -1.59
CA GLY A 116 -5.15 -15.24 -1.15
C GLY A 116 -5.77 -14.00 -0.52
N ALA A 117 -5.04 -13.31 0.36
CA ALA A 117 -5.50 -12.07 0.98
C ALA A 117 -5.75 -10.96 -0.06
N VAL A 118 -4.83 -10.76 -1.00
CA VAL A 118 -4.96 -9.76 -2.07
C VAL A 118 -6.12 -10.10 -3.01
N SER A 119 -6.27 -11.36 -3.42
CA SER A 119 -7.39 -11.80 -4.26
C SER A 119 -8.72 -11.54 -3.56
N MET A 120 -8.83 -11.93 -2.29
CA MET A 120 -10.05 -11.77 -1.51
C MET A 120 -10.44 -10.30 -1.38
N LEU A 121 -9.50 -9.41 -1.06
CA LEU A 121 -9.79 -7.97 -1.01
C LEU A 121 -10.26 -7.46 -2.37
N ARG A 122 -9.55 -7.78 -3.46
CA ARG A 122 -9.89 -7.34 -4.83
C ARG A 122 -11.30 -7.78 -5.25
N GLU A 123 -11.70 -9.00 -4.91
CA GLU A 123 -13.01 -9.57 -5.27
C GLU A 123 -14.20 -8.87 -4.60
N HIS A 124 -13.96 -8.14 -3.51
CA HIS A 124 -15.00 -7.41 -2.78
C HIS A 124 -15.00 -5.91 -3.08
N LEU A 125 -14.15 -5.44 -4.00
CA LEU A 125 -14.10 -4.04 -4.41
C LEU A 125 -14.96 -3.80 -5.65
N TRP A 126 -15.64 -2.66 -5.68
CA TRP A 126 -16.39 -2.19 -6.84
C TRP A 126 -15.51 -2.08 -8.10
N GLN A 127 -16.10 -2.35 -9.27
CA GLN A 127 -15.44 -2.18 -10.56
C GLN A 127 -15.00 -0.72 -10.77
N GLY A 128 -13.75 -0.52 -11.20
CA GLY A 128 -13.13 0.81 -11.28
C GLY A 128 -12.36 1.22 -10.01
N SER A 129 -12.31 0.36 -8.99
CA SER A 129 -11.37 0.47 -7.87
C SER A 129 -9.92 0.32 -8.35
N TRP A 130 -8.96 0.60 -7.47
CA TRP A 130 -7.54 0.62 -7.78
C TRP A 130 -6.74 -0.16 -6.76
N LEU A 131 -5.68 -0.81 -7.22
CA LEU A 131 -4.71 -1.50 -6.38
C LEU A 131 -3.35 -0.81 -6.49
N VAL A 132 -2.78 -0.44 -5.34
CA VAL A 132 -1.43 0.13 -5.22
C VAL A 132 -0.61 -0.80 -4.34
N ILE A 133 0.48 -1.35 -4.88
CA ILE A 133 1.41 -2.19 -4.12
C ILE A 133 2.80 -1.59 -4.18
N SER A 134 3.51 -1.62 -3.05
CA SER A 134 4.97 -1.60 -3.05
C SER A 134 5.52 -2.77 -2.25
N HIS A 135 6.56 -3.42 -2.76
CA HIS A 135 7.07 -4.67 -2.20
C HIS A 135 8.59 -4.74 -2.28
N ALA A 136 9.23 -5.22 -1.21
CA ALA A 136 10.67 -5.41 -1.17
C ALA A 136 11.04 -6.57 -2.12
N ALA A 137 11.93 -6.31 -3.08
CA ALA A 137 12.24 -7.27 -4.13
C ALA A 137 13.59 -7.93 -3.89
N VAL A 138 13.71 -9.23 -4.17
CA VAL A 138 14.97 -9.99 -4.02
C VAL A 138 16.12 -9.30 -4.75
N GLU A 139 15.86 -8.80 -5.95
CA GLU A 139 16.83 -8.14 -6.84
C GLU A 139 17.40 -6.85 -6.23
N GLY A 140 16.64 -6.19 -5.34
CA GLY A 140 17.09 -4.97 -4.66
C GLY A 140 18.17 -5.22 -3.61
N TYR A 141 18.35 -6.47 -3.20
CA TYR A 141 19.34 -6.89 -2.18
C TYR A 141 20.44 -7.80 -2.76
N ALA A 142 20.36 -8.14 -4.06
CA ALA A 142 21.19 -9.17 -4.68
C ALA A 142 22.59 -8.70 -5.13
N ALA A 143 22.97 -7.43 -4.95
CA ALA A 143 24.08 -6.87 -5.72
C ALA A 143 25.39 -6.56 -4.97
N GLU A 144 25.46 -6.18 -3.68
CA GLU A 144 26.75 -5.71 -3.12
C GLU A 144 27.00 -6.10 -1.66
N ASP A 145 28.16 -6.75 -1.46
CA ASP A 145 28.69 -7.36 -0.23
C ASP A 145 27.72 -8.28 0.49
N ALA A 146 27.91 -9.61 0.36
CA ALA A 146 27.17 -10.60 1.16
C ALA A 146 27.18 -10.24 2.66
N ALA A 147 28.27 -9.67 3.18
CA ALA A 147 28.35 -9.19 4.56
C ALA A 147 27.54 -7.91 4.86
N ALA A 148 27.31 -7.02 3.88
CA ALA A 148 26.47 -5.83 4.01
C ALA A 148 24.99 -6.16 3.79
N ALA A 149 24.68 -7.02 2.81
CA ALA A 149 23.37 -7.61 2.59
C ALA A 149 22.92 -8.42 3.81
N THR A 150 23.77 -9.31 4.35
CA THR A 150 23.48 -10.05 5.59
C THR A 150 23.31 -9.11 6.78
N ARG A 151 24.14 -8.06 6.95
CA ARG A 151 23.96 -7.10 8.06
C ARG A 151 22.72 -6.20 7.91
N ALA A 152 22.34 -5.84 6.69
CA ALA A 152 21.10 -5.11 6.41
C ALA A 152 19.88 -6.01 6.64
N PHE A 153 19.97 -7.27 6.23
CA PHE A 153 18.94 -8.30 6.38
C PHE A 153 18.74 -8.71 7.86
N GLU A 154 19.83 -8.88 8.62
CA GLU A 154 19.83 -9.22 10.06
C GLU A 154 19.41 -8.05 10.97
N ARG A 155 19.67 -6.80 10.56
CA ARG A 155 19.30 -5.60 11.35
C ARG A 155 17.92 -5.05 11.03
N THR A 156 17.25 -5.58 10.01
CA THR A 156 15.92 -5.12 9.59
C THR A 156 14.91 -6.25 9.71
N THR A 157 13.64 -5.86 9.66
CA THR A 157 12.47 -6.71 9.52
C THR A 157 12.54 -7.68 8.31
N ALA A 158 13.56 -7.56 7.45
CA ALA A 158 13.79 -8.36 6.26
C ALA A 158 14.16 -9.83 6.53
N ALA A 159 14.79 -10.17 7.66
CA ALA A 159 15.13 -11.57 7.98
C ALA A 159 13.91 -12.51 8.09
N HIS A 160 12.73 -11.96 8.34
CA HIS A 160 11.46 -12.68 8.39
C HIS A 160 10.52 -12.26 7.25
N ALA A 161 11.03 -11.53 6.26
CA ALA A 161 10.20 -11.03 5.17
C ALA A 161 10.06 -12.07 4.05
N GLY A 162 8.85 -12.23 3.54
CA GLY A 162 8.56 -12.91 2.28
C GLY A 162 9.05 -12.09 1.10
N LEU A 163 10.36 -12.05 0.89
CA LEU A 163 10.93 -11.39 -0.28
C LEU A 163 10.53 -12.17 -1.53
N ARG A 164 10.10 -11.43 -2.54
CA ARG A 164 9.63 -11.94 -3.82
C ARG A 164 10.44 -11.33 -4.95
N ARG A 165 10.67 -12.09 -6.01
CA ARG A 165 11.23 -11.59 -7.27
C ARG A 165 10.21 -10.72 -8.01
N HIS A 166 10.66 -10.02 -9.04
CA HIS A 166 9.79 -9.17 -9.86
C HIS A 166 8.56 -9.91 -10.41
N ASP A 167 8.74 -11.14 -10.92
CA ASP A 167 7.67 -11.97 -11.48
C ASP A 167 6.65 -12.42 -10.42
N GLU A 168 7.13 -12.77 -9.23
CA GLU A 168 6.29 -13.12 -8.08
C GLU A 168 5.48 -11.91 -7.59
N ILE A 169 6.07 -10.71 -7.57
CA ILE A 169 5.34 -9.47 -7.22
C ILE A 169 4.34 -9.08 -8.32
N ALA A 170 4.69 -9.27 -9.59
CA ALA A 170 3.79 -8.99 -10.71
C ALA A 170 2.50 -9.80 -10.62
N ARG A 171 2.56 -11.00 -10.06
CA ARG A 171 1.43 -11.92 -9.89
C ARG A 171 0.30 -11.35 -9.03
N PHE A 172 0.58 -10.42 -8.10
CA PHE A 172 -0.47 -9.71 -7.35
C PHE A 172 -1.41 -8.88 -8.25
N PHE A 173 -0.95 -8.54 -9.47
CA PHE A 173 -1.68 -7.76 -10.46
C PHE A 173 -2.27 -8.62 -11.58
N ASP A 174 -2.21 -9.96 -11.48
CA ASP A 174 -2.75 -10.84 -12.51
C ASP A 174 -4.22 -10.51 -12.83
N GLY A 175 -4.51 -10.36 -14.12
CA GLY A 175 -5.84 -10.00 -14.63
C GLY A 175 -6.22 -8.52 -14.50
N LEU A 176 -5.32 -7.65 -14.00
CA LEU A 176 -5.54 -6.21 -13.91
C LEU A 176 -4.75 -5.43 -14.98
N ASP A 177 -5.18 -4.21 -15.27
CA ASP A 177 -4.39 -3.30 -16.10
C ASP A 177 -3.40 -2.52 -15.26
N LEU A 178 -2.13 -2.85 -15.38
CA LEU A 178 -1.06 -2.05 -14.82
C LEU A 178 -0.98 -0.69 -15.52
N VAL A 179 -0.99 0.37 -14.72
CA VAL A 179 -0.74 1.74 -15.17
C VAL A 179 0.72 1.88 -15.55
N ASP A 180 0.99 2.42 -16.75
CA ASP A 180 2.35 2.79 -17.19
C ASP A 180 3.09 3.59 -16.10
N PRO A 181 4.35 3.27 -15.75
CA PRO A 181 5.28 2.36 -16.45
C PRO A 181 5.19 0.88 -16.06
N GLY A 182 4.12 0.46 -15.37
CA GLY A 182 3.95 -0.90 -14.88
C GLY A 182 4.58 -1.12 -13.51
N LEU A 183 5.09 -2.33 -13.27
CA LEU A 183 5.81 -2.69 -12.05
C LEU A 183 7.29 -2.33 -12.20
N VAL A 184 7.72 -1.26 -11.56
CA VAL A 184 9.08 -0.71 -11.65
C VAL A 184 9.65 -0.41 -10.27
N TRP A 185 10.93 -0.06 -10.18
CA TRP A 185 11.53 0.40 -8.92
C TRP A 185 10.83 1.65 -8.41
N LEU A 186 10.74 1.81 -7.09
CA LEU A 186 9.98 2.87 -6.45
C LEU A 186 10.36 4.28 -6.96
N PRO A 187 11.64 4.65 -7.18
CA PRO A 187 12.00 5.95 -7.76
C PRO A 187 11.49 6.16 -9.19
N ASP A 188 11.38 5.10 -9.98
CA ASP A 188 11.01 5.14 -11.40
C ASP A 188 9.50 5.25 -11.63
N TRP A 189 8.67 4.97 -10.62
CA TRP A 189 7.23 5.03 -10.77
C TRP A 189 6.74 6.48 -10.88
N ARG A 190 6.56 7.00 -12.10
CA ARG A 190 6.04 8.36 -12.40
C ARG A 190 6.70 9.49 -11.57
N PRO A 191 8.03 9.66 -11.60
CA PRO A 191 8.70 10.75 -10.87
C PRO A 191 8.30 12.13 -11.42
N ALA A 192 8.21 13.12 -10.53
CA ALA A 192 8.05 14.53 -10.86
C ALA A 192 9.35 15.30 -10.57
N PRO A 193 9.61 16.45 -11.23
CA PRO A 193 10.83 17.22 -11.03
C PRO A 193 11.07 17.69 -9.58
N VAL A 194 10.00 17.84 -8.81
CA VAL A 194 10.04 18.32 -7.41
C VAL A 194 10.25 17.19 -6.39
N ASP A 195 10.23 15.94 -6.82
CA ASP A 195 10.39 14.80 -5.91
C ASP A 195 11.85 14.67 -5.45
N PRO A 196 12.08 14.10 -4.26
CA PRO A 196 13.42 13.72 -3.81
C PRO A 196 14.12 12.86 -4.86
N GLN A 197 15.38 13.17 -5.14
CA GLN A 197 16.20 12.47 -6.12
C GLN A 197 16.89 11.23 -5.52
N ASP A 198 16.42 10.76 -4.36
CA ASP A 198 16.95 9.59 -3.66
C ASP A 198 16.88 8.37 -4.59
N PHE A 199 18.02 7.68 -4.71
CA PHE A 199 18.19 6.50 -5.57
C PHE A 199 17.89 6.71 -7.07
N SER A 200 17.66 7.94 -7.55
CA SER A 200 17.40 8.23 -8.97
C SER A 200 18.48 7.68 -9.92
N ALA A 201 19.75 7.76 -9.51
CA ALA A 201 20.88 7.24 -10.28
C ALA A 201 21.01 5.69 -10.25
N ALA A 202 20.35 5.03 -9.29
CA ALA A 202 20.38 3.58 -9.12
C ALA A 202 19.09 3.08 -8.46
N PRO A 203 17.95 3.07 -9.19
CA PRO A 203 16.62 2.87 -8.60
C PRO A 203 16.45 1.55 -7.83
N HIS A 204 17.13 0.49 -8.27
CA HIS A 204 17.15 -0.81 -7.60
C HIS A 204 17.65 -0.73 -6.15
N ARG A 205 18.48 0.27 -5.81
CA ARG A 205 18.98 0.49 -4.43
C ARG A 205 17.88 0.96 -3.47
N SER A 206 16.71 1.34 -3.97
CA SER A 206 15.54 1.56 -3.12
C SER A 206 15.02 0.27 -2.48
N GLY A 207 15.38 -0.90 -3.02
CA GLY A 207 14.97 -2.21 -2.52
C GLY A 207 13.49 -2.56 -2.79
N LEU A 208 12.69 -1.61 -3.28
CA LEU A 208 11.24 -1.72 -3.39
C LEU A 208 10.78 -1.54 -4.84
N LEU A 209 9.98 -2.48 -5.33
CA LEU A 209 9.17 -2.30 -6.54
C LEU A 209 7.83 -1.65 -6.17
N ALA A 210 7.24 -0.93 -7.12
CA ALA A 210 5.93 -0.31 -7.00
C ALA A 210 5.11 -0.48 -8.28
N GLY A 211 3.82 -0.77 -8.12
CA GLY A 211 2.87 -0.90 -9.21
C GLY A 211 1.51 -0.36 -8.82
N VAL A 212 0.77 0.15 -9.81
CA VAL A 212 -0.61 0.61 -9.67
C VAL A 212 -1.43 0.00 -10.77
N ALA A 213 -2.58 -0.56 -10.45
CA ALA A 213 -3.48 -1.15 -11.44
C ALA A 213 -4.94 -0.79 -11.18
N GLN A 214 -5.75 -0.80 -12.24
CA GLN A 214 -7.19 -0.65 -12.14
C GLN A 214 -7.86 -2.02 -12.03
N ILE A 215 -8.83 -2.14 -11.12
CA ILE A 215 -9.71 -3.29 -10.94
C ILE A 215 -10.90 -3.12 -11.88
N ARG A 216 -11.17 -4.14 -12.72
CA ARG A 216 -12.28 -4.15 -13.68
C ARG A 216 -13.44 -5.01 -13.20
#